data_AF-A0A355WL07-F1
#
_entry.id   AF-A0A355WL07-F1
#
_cell.length_a   1.000
_cell.length_b   1.000
_cell.length_c   1.000
_cell.angle_alpha   90.00
_cell.angle_beta   90.00
_cell.angle_gamma   90.00
#
_symmetry.space_group_name_H-M   'P 1'
#
loop_
_entity.id
_entity.type
_entity.pdbx_description
1 polymer ?
#
loop_
_entity_poly.entity_id
_entity_poly.type
_entity_poly.pdbx_seq_one_letter_code
_entity_poly.pdbx_strand_id
1 'polypeptide(L)'
;MTEQSPNTQFHASSFLQGHNADYIEQLYARYATDPNAVDASWQAWFKALGDSDADVKTEAAGASWQRADWPPQPSDDLTAALDGQWPAEPAKAAERIKAKAEEKGVTLTDAQMQQAVLDSLRALMLIRAYRVRGHLAADLDPLKMTDTNKHPELDPKSYGFTEQDMDRPIFIDNVLGLQVASMREILAIVRRTYCGTFALQYMHISDPEQAGWLKERIEGYGKEIAFTREGRKAILNKLVEAEGFEKFLHVKYMGTKRFGLDGGEALIPAMEQIIKRGGAMGVQDIVIGMPHRGRLSVLANVMAKPYRAIFNEFQGGSFKPTDVEGSGDVKYHLGASSDREFDGNKVHLSLTANPSHLEAV
;
A
#
# COMPACT_ATOMS: atom_id res chain seq x y z
N MET A 1 32.55 -7.94 48.59
CA MET A 1 32.94 -6.57 48.18
C MET A 1 32.54 -6.40 46.71
N THR A 2 31.46 -5.64 46.51
CA THR A 2 31.11 -4.87 45.30
C THR A 2 31.27 -5.52 43.92
N GLU A 3 30.32 -6.38 43.52
CA GLU A 3 29.96 -6.55 42.11
C GLU A 3 29.00 -5.43 41.69
N GLN A 4 29.51 -4.21 41.52
CA GLN A 4 28.81 -3.19 40.75
C GLN A 4 29.63 -2.93 39.49
N SER A 5 29.36 -3.74 38.46
CA SER A 5 29.84 -3.46 37.11
C SER A 5 29.25 -2.12 36.66
N PRO A 6 30.06 -1.21 36.08
CA PRO A 6 29.58 0.05 35.50
C PRO A 6 28.40 -0.15 34.53
N ASN A 7 28.33 -1.31 33.86
CA ASN A 7 27.26 -1.64 32.93
C ASN A 7 25.92 -1.92 33.64
N THR A 8 25.92 -2.42 34.87
CA THR A 8 24.67 -2.70 35.60
C THR A 8 23.97 -1.41 36.01
N GLN A 9 24.74 -0.42 36.47
CA GLN A 9 24.22 0.93 36.75
C GLN A 9 23.75 1.61 35.47
N PHE A 10 24.51 1.50 34.38
CA PHE A 10 24.12 2.04 33.08
C PHE A 10 22.82 1.42 32.53
N HIS A 11 22.65 0.10 32.61
CA HIS A 11 21.39 -0.54 32.22
C HIS A 11 20.21 -0.09 33.11
N ALA A 12 20.43 0.05 34.41
CA ALA A 12 19.41 0.48 35.36
C ALA A 12 18.99 1.95 35.18
N SER A 13 19.84 2.84 34.65
CA SER A 13 19.50 4.24 34.35
C SER A 13 19.35 4.53 32.86
N SER A 14 19.50 3.54 31.99
CA SER A 14 19.45 3.72 30.53
C SER A 14 18.12 4.26 30.02
N PHE A 15 17.05 4.10 30.80
CA PHE A 15 15.74 4.68 30.52
C PHE A 15 15.62 6.14 30.96
N LEU A 16 16.60 6.73 31.66
CA LEU A 16 16.58 8.13 32.09
C LEU A 16 17.43 8.98 31.15
N GLN A 17 17.00 9.11 29.89
CA GLN A 17 17.69 9.91 28.88
C GLN A 17 16.87 11.16 28.52
N GLY A 18 17.54 12.22 28.05
CA GLY A 18 16.84 13.47 27.69
C GLY A 18 15.77 13.27 26.61
N HIS A 19 15.91 12.27 25.74
CA HIS A 19 14.95 11.97 24.67
C HIS A 19 13.60 11.43 25.16
N ASN A 20 13.52 10.94 26.40
CA ASN A 20 12.28 10.43 26.97
C ASN A 20 11.90 11.10 28.30
N ALA A 21 12.47 12.28 28.58
CA ALA A 21 12.16 13.08 29.76
C ALA A 21 10.66 13.40 29.84
N ASP A 22 10.08 13.99 28.79
CA ASP A 22 8.65 14.35 28.73
C ASP A 22 7.73 13.16 29.02
N TYR A 23 8.09 11.98 28.50
CA TYR A 23 7.30 10.76 28.72
C TYR A 23 7.34 10.32 30.19
N ILE A 24 8.51 10.38 30.83
CA ILE A 24 8.68 10.01 32.23
C ILE A 24 8.01 11.03 33.15
N GLU A 25 8.08 12.33 32.84
CA GLU A 25 7.38 13.39 33.57
C GLU A 25 5.86 13.22 33.51
N GLN A 26 5.31 12.93 32.33
CA GLN A 26 3.88 12.61 32.19
C GLN A 26 3.50 11.34 32.95
N LEU A 27 4.36 10.32 32.95
CA LEU A 27 4.14 9.09 33.69
C LEU A 27 4.18 9.34 35.21
N TYR A 28 5.05 10.23 35.68
CA TYR A 28 5.12 10.64 37.07
C TYR A 28 3.89 11.45 37.50
N ALA A 29 3.40 12.36 36.64
CA ALA A 29 2.18 13.11 36.90
C ALA A 29 0.94 12.22 36.98
N ARG A 30 0.89 11.15 36.16
CA ARG A 30 -0.14 10.12 36.27
C ARG A 30 -0.05 9.39 37.61
N TYR A 31 1.15 8.99 38.04
CA TYR A 31 1.37 8.38 39.35
C TYR A 31 0.95 9.28 40.52
N ALA A 32 1.26 10.58 40.46
CA ALA A 32 0.87 11.57 41.47
C ALA A 32 -0.66 11.84 41.50
N THR A 33 -1.38 11.45 40.45
CA THR A 33 -2.85 11.56 40.38
C THR A 33 -3.52 10.26 40.83
N ASP A 34 -3.02 9.12 40.35
CA ASP A 34 -3.43 7.78 40.76
C ASP A 34 -2.21 6.83 40.73
N PRO A 35 -1.72 6.37 41.90
CA PRO A 35 -0.61 5.43 41.97
C PRO A 35 -0.84 4.12 41.19
N ASN A 36 -2.09 3.69 41.01
CA ASN A 36 -2.43 2.47 40.27
C ASN A 36 -2.43 2.65 38.74
N ALA A 37 -2.29 3.88 38.24
CA ALA A 37 -2.25 4.18 36.81
C ALA A 37 -0.92 3.82 36.14
N VAL A 38 0.07 3.38 36.91
CA VAL A 38 1.40 2.96 36.42
C VAL A 38 1.80 1.61 37.01
N ASP A 39 2.66 0.86 36.32
CA ASP A 39 3.12 -0.46 36.76
C ASP A 39 3.92 -0.42 38.06
N ALA A 40 3.96 -1.55 38.77
CA ALA A 40 4.60 -1.66 40.09
C ALA A 40 6.08 -1.25 40.13
N SER A 41 6.82 -1.45 39.04
CA SER A 41 8.21 -0.98 38.92
C SER A 41 8.33 0.55 38.94
N TRP A 42 7.40 1.23 38.26
CA TRP A 42 7.30 2.69 38.23
C TRP A 42 6.80 3.24 39.56
N GLN A 43 5.84 2.58 40.20
CA GLN A 43 5.38 2.97 41.54
C GLN A 43 6.53 2.93 42.55
N ALA A 44 7.34 1.87 42.53
CA ALA A 44 8.49 1.75 43.41
C ALA A 44 9.56 2.81 43.12
N TRP A 45 9.79 3.14 41.84
CA TRP A 45 10.76 4.14 41.41
C TRP A 45 10.34 5.56 41.78
N PHE A 46 9.12 5.97 41.43
CA PHE A 46 8.57 7.30 41.77
C PHE A 46 8.45 7.52 43.28
N LYS A 47 8.08 6.46 44.03
CA LYS A 47 8.07 6.52 45.51
C LYS A 47 9.45 6.72 46.11
N ALA A 48 10.51 6.24 45.46
CA ALA A 48 11.87 6.38 45.93
C ALA A 48 12.45 7.79 45.70
N LEU A 49 11.88 8.58 44.78
CA LEU A 49 12.27 9.98 44.55
C LEU A 49 11.88 10.89 45.71
N GLY A 50 10.72 10.65 46.32
CA GLY A 50 10.28 11.38 47.52
C GLY A 50 9.83 12.82 47.27
N ASP A 51 9.61 13.21 46.01
CA ASP A 51 9.07 14.51 45.64
C ASP A 51 7.60 14.65 46.06
N SER A 52 7.14 15.89 46.26
CA SER A 52 5.75 16.15 46.63
C SER A 52 4.82 16.04 45.41
N ASP A 53 3.61 15.53 45.60
CA ASP A 53 2.62 15.40 44.51
C ASP A 53 2.31 16.75 43.83
N ALA A 54 2.46 17.86 44.54
CA ALA A 54 2.22 19.20 44.03
C ALA A 54 3.35 19.66 43.09
N ASP A 55 4.60 19.37 43.44
CA ASP A 55 5.76 19.74 42.63
C ASP A 55 5.79 18.92 41.33
N VAL A 56 5.52 17.62 41.41
CA VAL A 56 5.45 16.71 40.25
C VAL A 56 4.39 17.15 39.25
N LYS A 57 3.20 17.56 39.73
CA LYS A 57 2.13 18.05 38.86
C LYS A 57 2.44 19.40 38.25
N THR A 58 3.19 20.25 38.95
CA THR A 58 3.59 21.57 38.45
C THR A 58 4.64 21.46 37.35
N GLU A 59 5.66 20.61 37.55
CA GLU A 59 6.68 20.35 36.53
C GLU A 59 6.08 19.72 35.26
N ALA A 60 5.18 18.74 35.41
CA ALA A 60 4.52 18.11 34.27
C ALA A 60 3.50 19.01 33.53
N ALA A 61 3.00 20.06 34.20
CA ALA A 61 2.17 21.07 33.54
C ALA A 61 3.00 21.99 32.63
N GLY A 62 4.33 21.90 32.69
CA GLY A 62 5.25 22.73 31.93
C GLY A 62 5.43 24.12 32.55
N ALA A 63 6.30 24.91 31.92
CA ALA A 63 6.62 26.24 32.42
C ALA A 63 5.39 27.15 32.38
N SER A 64 5.13 27.90 33.46
CA SER A 64 4.00 28.83 33.55
C SER A 64 4.01 29.97 32.52
N TRP A 65 5.16 30.22 31.89
CA TRP A 65 5.34 31.17 30.79
C TRP A 65 5.19 30.53 29.40
N GLN A 66 4.90 29.23 29.33
CA GLN A 66 4.62 28.55 28.07
C GLN A 66 3.38 29.14 27.44
N ARG A 67 3.56 29.65 26.24
CA ARG A 67 2.49 30.23 25.43
C ARG A 67 1.59 29.13 24.91
N ALA A 68 0.34 29.09 25.38
CA ALA A 68 -0.67 28.16 24.89
C ALA A 68 -0.97 28.33 23.39
N ASP A 69 -0.62 29.49 22.83
CA ASP A 69 -0.77 29.83 21.42
C ASP A 69 0.49 29.56 20.57
N TRP A 70 1.49 28.85 21.13
CA TRP A 70 2.76 28.55 20.45
C TRP A 70 3.18 27.06 20.58
N PRO A 71 3.61 26.40 19.48
CA PRO A 71 3.68 26.93 18.12
C PRO A 71 2.26 27.07 17.52
N PRO A 72 1.95 28.18 16.82
CA PRO A 72 0.67 28.37 16.17
C PRO A 72 0.47 27.21 15.19
N GLN A 73 -0.60 26.45 15.39
CA GLN A 73 -1.05 25.44 14.43
C GLN A 73 -1.76 26.21 13.31
N PRO A 74 -1.18 26.31 12.10
CA PRO A 74 -1.81 27.06 11.03
C PRO A 74 -3.08 26.31 10.59
N SER A 75 -4.22 26.98 10.69
CA SER A 75 -5.54 26.44 10.30
C SER A 75 -6.09 27.11 9.05
N ASP A 76 -5.20 27.68 8.23
CA ASP A 76 -5.56 28.32 6.96
C ASP A 76 -5.70 27.29 5.83
N ASP A 77 -6.56 27.62 4.86
CA ASP A 77 -6.85 26.78 3.69
C ASP A 77 -5.58 26.39 2.91
N LEU A 78 -4.55 27.23 2.93
CA LEU A 78 -3.30 27.00 2.21
C LEU A 78 -2.44 25.96 2.93
N THR A 79 -2.37 26.01 4.26
CA THR A 79 -1.70 24.97 5.05
C THR A 79 -2.47 23.64 5.00
N ALA A 80 -3.80 23.67 5.13
CA ALA A 80 -4.65 22.49 5.02
C ALA A 80 -4.60 21.82 3.63
N ALA A 81 -4.40 22.63 2.57
CA ALA A 81 -4.17 22.13 1.22
C ALA A 81 -2.79 21.46 1.05
N LEU A 82 -1.78 21.88 1.81
CA LEU A 82 -0.40 21.37 1.72
C LEU A 82 -0.16 20.14 2.60
N ASP A 83 -0.76 20.05 3.78
CA ASP A 83 -0.59 18.92 4.71
C ASP A 83 -1.73 17.89 4.66
N GLY A 84 -2.83 18.21 3.95
CA GLY A 84 -4.02 17.37 3.82
C GLY A 84 -4.86 17.26 5.10
N GLN A 85 -4.57 18.05 6.13
CA GLN A 85 -5.30 18.12 7.39
C GLN A 85 -6.38 19.20 7.31
N TRP A 86 -7.45 18.89 6.59
CA TRP A 86 -8.65 19.73 6.63
C TRP A 86 -9.28 19.59 8.02
N PRO A 87 -9.53 20.70 8.75
CA PRO A 87 -10.40 20.63 9.92
C PRO A 87 -11.74 20.08 9.43
N ALA A 88 -12.20 18.98 10.02
CA ALA A 88 -13.56 18.53 9.80
C ALA A 88 -14.45 19.67 10.28
N GLU A 89 -15.02 20.45 9.35
CA GLU A 89 -15.95 21.52 9.68
C GLU A 89 -17.38 20.94 9.69
N PRO A 90 -17.88 20.46 10.84
CA PRO A 90 -19.25 19.94 10.95
C PRO A 90 -20.29 20.98 10.53
N ALA A 91 -19.96 22.28 10.60
CA ALA A 91 -20.82 23.39 10.19
C ALA A 91 -21.15 23.37 8.69
N LYS A 92 -20.16 23.23 7.81
CA LYS A 92 -20.39 23.18 6.34
C LYS A 92 -21.15 21.91 5.92
N ALA A 93 -20.92 20.80 6.61
CA ALA A 93 -21.70 19.58 6.39
C ALA A 93 -23.17 19.75 6.83
N ALA A 94 -23.41 20.36 7.99
CA ALA A 94 -24.76 20.65 8.49
C ALA A 94 -25.54 21.60 7.58
N GLU A 95 -24.91 22.63 7.02
CA GLU A 95 -25.54 23.56 6.06
C GLU A 95 -25.95 22.86 4.75
N ARG A 96 -25.09 22.01 4.18
CA ARG A 96 -25.41 21.24 2.96
C ARG A 96 -26.54 20.24 3.20
N ILE A 97 -26.62 19.65 4.40
CA ILE A 97 -27.69 18.75 4.81
C ILE A 97 -29.01 19.53 4.98
N LYS A 98 -28.99 20.70 5.62
CA LYS A 98 -30.17 21.60 5.75
C LYS A 98 -30.72 22.02 4.39
N ALA A 99 -29.87 22.52 3.49
CA ALA A 99 -30.29 22.99 2.18
C ALA A 99 -31.03 21.90 1.37
N LYS A 100 -30.59 20.64 1.48
CA LYS A 100 -31.25 19.51 0.81
C LYS A 100 -32.48 18.96 1.51
N ALA A 101 -32.52 19.04 2.84
CA ALA A 101 -33.73 18.68 3.60
C ALA A 101 -34.88 19.65 3.29
N GLU A 102 -34.57 20.94 3.13
CA GLU A 102 -35.49 21.98 2.67
C GLU A 102 -35.92 21.74 1.21
N GLU A 103 -34.99 21.37 0.32
CA GLU A 103 -35.28 21.03 -1.08
C GLU A 103 -36.22 19.81 -1.23
N LYS A 104 -36.21 18.90 -0.24
CA LYS A 104 -37.10 17.72 -0.17
C LYS A 104 -38.34 17.90 0.73
N GLY A 105 -38.53 19.09 1.33
CA GLY A 105 -39.70 19.39 2.15
C GLY A 105 -39.79 18.65 3.48
N VAL A 106 -38.66 18.22 4.08
CA VAL A 106 -38.63 17.48 5.35
C VAL A 106 -38.00 18.35 6.45
N THR A 107 -38.76 18.67 7.49
CA THR A 107 -38.24 19.31 8.70
C THR A 107 -37.56 18.27 9.58
N LEU A 108 -36.22 18.28 9.58
CA LEU A 108 -35.41 17.46 10.49
C LEU A 108 -35.34 18.15 11.85
N THR A 109 -35.52 17.38 12.92
CA THR A 109 -35.20 17.84 14.28
C THR A 109 -33.68 17.98 14.45
N ASP A 110 -33.22 18.87 15.33
CA ASP A 110 -31.79 19.10 15.57
C ASP A 110 -31.04 17.80 15.94
N ALA A 111 -31.70 16.91 16.68
CA ALA A 111 -31.15 15.59 17.03
C ALA A 111 -30.97 14.67 15.81
N GLN A 112 -31.92 14.67 14.87
CA GLN A 112 -31.81 13.90 13.62
C GLN A 112 -30.71 14.45 12.70
N MET A 113 -30.53 15.77 12.70
CA MET A 113 -29.46 16.42 11.94
C MET A 113 -28.09 16.08 12.51
N GLN A 114 -27.91 16.12 13.84
CA GLN A 114 -26.68 15.71 14.49
C GLN A 114 -26.35 14.24 14.19
N GLN A 115 -27.34 13.35 14.28
CA GLN A 115 -27.13 11.93 13.96
C GLN A 115 -26.72 11.73 12.50
N ALA A 116 -27.37 12.41 11.56
CA ALA A 116 -27.02 12.32 10.14
C ALA A 116 -25.60 12.81 9.84
N VAL A 117 -25.15 13.89 10.52
CA VAL A 117 -23.77 14.39 10.42
C VAL A 117 -22.79 13.36 10.98
N LEU A 118 -23.07 12.80 12.16
CA LEU A 118 -22.21 11.78 12.78
C LEU A 118 -22.07 10.53 11.91
N ASP A 119 -23.18 10.05 11.35
CA ASP A 119 -23.18 8.89 10.46
C ASP A 119 -22.37 9.16 9.19
N SER A 120 -22.49 10.36 8.62
CA SER A 120 -21.70 10.78 7.44
C SER A 120 -20.21 10.82 7.77
N LEU A 121 -19.82 11.42 8.90
CA LEU A 121 -18.42 11.47 9.34
C LEU A 121 -17.83 10.08 9.57
N ARG A 122 -18.57 9.20 10.26
CA ARG A 122 -18.17 7.82 10.54
C ARG A 122 -18.01 7.00 9.26
N ALA A 123 -18.93 7.15 8.31
CA ALA A 123 -18.84 6.51 7.01
C ALA A 123 -17.59 6.99 6.24
N LEU A 124 -17.31 8.30 6.23
CA LEU A 124 -16.11 8.85 5.59
C LEU A 124 -14.81 8.38 6.27
N MET A 125 -14.79 8.25 7.59
CA MET A 125 -13.66 7.70 8.33
C MET A 125 -13.40 6.23 7.96
N LEU A 126 -14.46 5.42 7.83
CA LEU A 126 -14.33 4.03 7.38
C LEU A 126 -13.80 3.95 5.94
N ILE A 127 -14.33 4.77 5.02
CA ILE A 127 -13.84 4.83 3.63
C ILE A 127 -12.35 5.19 3.62
N ARG A 128 -11.93 6.17 4.43
CA ARG A 128 -10.50 6.52 4.58
C ARG A 128 -9.69 5.35 5.12
N ALA A 129 -10.19 4.61 6.11
CA ALA A 129 -9.49 3.44 6.65
C ALA A 129 -9.23 2.38 5.56
N TYR A 130 -10.21 2.12 4.68
CA TYR A 130 -10.02 1.23 3.53
C TYR A 130 -8.99 1.76 2.52
N ARG A 131 -8.96 3.07 2.23
CA ARG A 131 -7.94 3.67 1.35
C ARG A 131 -6.52 3.51 1.89
N VAL A 132 -6.36 3.66 3.21
CA VAL A 132 -5.04 3.62 3.85
C VAL A 132 -4.60 2.17 4.10
N ARG A 133 -5.48 1.32 4.63
CA ARG A 133 -5.13 0.00 5.16
C ARG A 133 -5.85 -1.17 4.50
N GLY A 134 -6.75 -0.93 3.53
CA GLY A 134 -7.50 -2.01 2.87
C GLY A 134 -6.60 -3.06 2.21
N HIS A 135 -5.39 -2.64 1.78
CA HIS A 135 -4.37 -3.53 1.23
C HIS A 135 -3.90 -4.63 2.21
N LEU A 136 -4.02 -4.41 3.54
CA LEU A 136 -3.69 -5.42 4.57
C LEU A 136 -4.74 -6.52 4.68
N ALA A 137 -5.94 -6.26 4.17
CA ALA A 137 -7.06 -7.21 4.12
C ALA A 137 -7.30 -7.76 2.71
N ALA A 138 -6.40 -7.48 1.77
CA ALA A 138 -6.53 -7.88 0.38
C ALA A 138 -6.14 -9.33 0.14
N ASP A 139 -6.76 -9.94 -0.86
CA ASP A 139 -6.55 -11.34 -1.22
C ASP A 139 -5.37 -11.51 -2.19
N LEU A 140 -4.15 -11.28 -1.69
CA LEU A 140 -2.94 -11.24 -2.53
C LEU A 140 -2.16 -12.56 -2.58
N ASP A 141 -2.34 -13.43 -1.57
CA ASP A 141 -1.58 -14.67 -1.44
C ASP A 141 -2.26 -15.82 -2.20
N PRO A 142 -1.70 -16.28 -3.34
CA PRO A 142 -2.30 -17.39 -4.09
C PRO A 142 -2.23 -18.73 -3.34
N LEU A 143 -1.31 -18.88 -2.38
CA LEU A 143 -1.15 -20.09 -1.59
C LEU A 143 -2.00 -20.10 -0.32
N LYS A 144 -2.61 -18.96 0.04
CA LYS A 144 -3.45 -18.80 1.24
C LYS A 144 -2.72 -19.22 2.54
N MET A 145 -1.42 -18.98 2.59
CA MET A 145 -0.58 -19.27 3.76
C MET A 145 -0.57 -18.11 4.76
N THR A 146 -0.93 -16.92 4.31
CA THR A 146 -0.98 -15.71 5.13
C THR A 146 -2.26 -15.70 5.98
N ASP A 147 -2.13 -15.54 7.30
CA ASP A 147 -3.28 -15.37 8.17
C ASP A 147 -4.00 -14.06 7.87
N THR A 148 -5.28 -14.17 7.53
CA THR A 148 -6.16 -13.01 7.40
C THR A 148 -6.52 -12.51 8.79
N ASN A 149 -5.64 -11.73 9.39
CA ASN A 149 -5.94 -11.07 10.66
C ASN A 149 -7.18 -10.18 10.52
N LYS A 150 -8.03 -10.21 11.54
CA LYS A 150 -9.16 -9.27 11.63
C LYS A 150 -8.58 -7.89 11.86
N HIS A 151 -8.92 -6.94 10.98
CA HIS A 151 -8.55 -5.54 11.08
C HIS A 151 -9.74 -4.76 11.68
N PRO A 152 -9.74 -4.42 12.98
CA PRO A 152 -10.87 -3.75 13.62
C PRO A 152 -11.21 -2.41 12.96
N GLU A 153 -10.21 -1.71 12.43
CA GLU A 153 -10.37 -0.45 11.70
C GLU A 153 -11.12 -0.59 10.36
N LEU A 154 -11.27 -1.81 9.84
CA LEU A 154 -12.06 -2.08 8.63
C LEU A 154 -13.46 -2.62 8.97
N ASP A 155 -13.76 -2.84 10.25
CA ASP A 155 -15.08 -3.26 10.73
C ASP A 155 -15.98 -2.04 10.98
N PRO A 156 -17.15 -1.92 10.32
CA PRO A 156 -18.13 -0.86 10.59
C PRO A 156 -18.51 -0.73 12.07
N LYS A 157 -18.47 -1.84 12.83
CA LYS A 157 -18.81 -1.83 14.26
C LYS A 157 -17.91 -0.90 15.07
N SER A 158 -16.64 -0.78 14.68
CA SER A 158 -15.67 0.13 15.32
C SER A 158 -16.05 1.60 15.15
N TYR A 159 -16.90 1.92 14.18
CA TYR A 159 -17.42 3.26 13.92
C TYR A 159 -18.83 3.46 14.45
N GLY A 160 -19.40 2.48 15.17
CA GLY A 160 -20.73 2.58 15.76
C GLY A 160 -21.88 2.20 14.84
N PHE A 161 -21.61 1.54 13.70
CA PHE A 161 -22.65 0.97 12.86
C PHE A 161 -22.99 -0.46 13.30
N THR A 162 -24.27 -0.70 13.60
CA THR A 162 -24.79 -2.03 13.89
C THR A 162 -25.43 -2.66 12.65
N GLU A 163 -25.81 -3.94 12.71
CA GLU A 163 -26.52 -4.60 11.61
C GLU A 163 -27.83 -3.89 11.23
N GLN A 164 -28.49 -3.22 12.18
CA GLN A 164 -29.72 -2.47 11.93
C GLN A 164 -29.48 -1.18 11.14
N ASP A 165 -28.25 -0.65 11.20
CA ASP A 165 -27.88 0.60 10.54
C ASP A 165 -27.40 0.39 9.10
N MET A 166 -27.19 -0.86 8.70
CA MET A 166 -26.49 -1.19 7.45
C MET A 166 -27.21 -0.71 6.18
N ASP A 167 -28.53 -0.62 6.25
CA ASP A 167 -29.42 -0.26 5.13
C ASP A 167 -29.89 1.21 5.20
N ARG A 168 -29.43 1.97 6.20
CA ARG A 168 -29.79 3.39 6.35
C ARG A 168 -29.13 4.24 5.26
N PRO A 169 -29.84 5.22 4.66
CA PRO A 169 -29.24 6.13 3.69
C PRO A 169 -28.31 7.13 4.38
N ILE A 170 -27.02 7.11 4.04
CA ILE A 170 -26.00 8.01 4.57
C ILE A 170 -25.54 8.96 3.48
N PHE A 171 -25.48 10.26 3.78
CA PHE A 171 -24.93 11.25 2.86
C PHE A 171 -23.40 11.18 2.86
N ILE A 172 -22.78 11.03 1.69
CA ILE A 172 -21.31 10.93 1.57
C ILE A 172 -20.73 11.92 0.56
N ASP A 173 -21.51 12.92 0.14
CA ASP A 173 -21.05 14.06 -0.68
C ASP A 173 -20.24 13.67 -1.94
N ASN A 174 -20.81 12.81 -2.79
CA ASN A 174 -20.19 12.30 -4.03
C ASN A 174 -18.89 11.50 -3.83
N VAL A 175 -18.52 11.16 -2.59
CA VAL A 175 -17.45 10.21 -2.32
C VAL A 175 -17.84 8.84 -2.89
N LEU A 176 -16.89 8.13 -3.51
CA LEU A 176 -17.12 6.91 -4.30
C LEU A 176 -18.04 7.13 -5.54
N GLY A 177 -18.33 8.37 -5.92
CA GLY A 177 -19.25 8.71 -7.01
C GLY A 177 -20.73 8.59 -6.64
N LEU A 178 -21.05 8.48 -5.34
CA LEU A 178 -22.41 8.38 -4.83
C LEU A 178 -22.70 9.56 -3.91
N GLN A 179 -23.88 10.16 -4.05
CA GLN A 179 -24.28 11.26 -3.19
C GLN A 179 -24.81 10.77 -1.83
N VAL A 180 -25.57 9.68 -1.87
CA VAL A 180 -26.12 8.97 -0.73
C VAL A 180 -25.88 7.49 -0.96
N ALA A 181 -25.43 6.77 0.06
CA ALA A 181 -25.19 5.34 0.01
C ALA A 181 -25.51 4.70 1.36
N SER A 182 -25.93 3.44 1.33
CA SER A 182 -26.00 2.58 2.51
C SER A 182 -24.62 2.07 2.91
N MET A 183 -24.45 1.64 4.16
CA MET A 183 -23.19 1.03 4.60
C MET A 183 -22.87 -0.26 3.84
N ARG A 184 -23.89 -1.02 3.40
CA ARG A 184 -23.67 -2.21 2.55
C ARG A 184 -23.06 -1.83 1.20
N GLU A 185 -23.57 -0.78 0.56
CA GLU A 185 -23.04 -0.31 -0.72
C GLU A 185 -21.63 0.25 -0.56
N ILE A 186 -21.38 1.04 0.49
CA ILE A 186 -20.05 1.56 0.80
C ILE A 186 -19.06 0.41 0.95
N LEU A 187 -19.38 -0.59 1.80
CA LEU A 187 -18.53 -1.76 2.02
C LEU A 187 -18.30 -2.58 0.75
N ALA A 188 -19.33 -2.78 -0.07
CA ALA A 188 -19.19 -3.49 -1.33
C ALA A 188 -18.18 -2.80 -2.25
N ILE A 189 -18.25 -1.46 -2.38
CA ILE A 189 -17.33 -0.70 -3.22
C ILE A 189 -15.92 -0.74 -2.66
N VAL A 190 -15.72 -0.43 -1.39
CA VAL A 190 -14.36 -0.33 -0.80
C VAL A 190 -13.69 -1.70 -0.68
N ARG A 191 -14.41 -2.77 -0.34
CA ARG A 191 -13.84 -4.13 -0.30
C ARG A 191 -13.46 -4.61 -1.69
N ARG A 192 -14.32 -4.38 -2.69
CA ARG A 192 -14.00 -4.70 -4.10
C ARG A 192 -12.76 -3.94 -4.58
N THR A 193 -12.63 -2.68 -4.20
CA THR A 193 -11.59 -1.78 -4.72
C THR A 193 -10.24 -1.97 -4.00
N TYR A 194 -10.24 -2.19 -2.69
CA TYR A 194 -9.02 -2.19 -1.87
C TYR A 194 -8.65 -3.55 -1.28
N CYS A 195 -9.58 -4.52 -1.26
CA CYS A 195 -9.40 -5.82 -0.60
C CYS A 195 -9.58 -7.01 -1.56
N GLY A 196 -9.52 -6.79 -2.87
CA GLY A 196 -9.63 -7.86 -3.87
C GLY A 196 -8.31 -8.61 -4.09
N THR A 197 -8.17 -9.23 -5.27
CA THR A 197 -6.90 -9.82 -5.75
C THR A 197 -5.90 -8.79 -6.28
N PHE A 198 -6.22 -7.52 -6.04
CA PHE A 198 -5.42 -6.34 -6.35
C PHE A 198 -5.58 -5.39 -5.16
N ALA A 199 -4.48 -4.77 -4.74
CA ALA A 199 -4.46 -3.81 -3.67
C ALA A 199 -3.60 -2.61 -4.06
N LEU A 200 -4.11 -1.41 -3.80
CA LEU A 200 -3.38 -0.17 -4.07
C LEU A 200 -2.87 0.44 -2.75
N GLN A 201 -1.57 0.69 -2.69
CA GLN A 201 -0.95 1.52 -1.65
C GLN A 201 -0.54 2.84 -2.29
N TYR A 202 -1.25 3.92 -1.95
CA TYR A 202 -1.00 5.24 -2.56
C TYR A 202 -1.14 6.41 -1.59
N MET A 203 -1.78 6.22 -0.42
CA MET A 203 -2.03 7.29 0.55
C MET A 203 -0.76 7.86 1.20
N HIS A 204 0.41 7.26 0.95
CA HIS A 204 1.71 7.77 1.38
C HIS A 204 2.32 8.78 0.37
N ILE A 205 1.73 8.91 -0.82
CA ILE A 205 2.14 9.90 -1.83
C ILE A 205 1.75 11.29 -1.31
N SER A 206 2.74 12.18 -1.19
CA SER A 206 2.54 13.54 -0.69
C SER A 206 1.84 14.45 -1.71
N ASP A 207 1.99 14.17 -3.01
CA ASP A 207 1.37 14.95 -4.08
C ASP A 207 -0.15 14.65 -4.19
N PRO A 208 -1.03 15.63 -3.92
CA PRO A 208 -2.47 15.43 -3.94
C PRO A 208 -3.02 15.20 -5.35
N GLU A 209 -2.38 15.72 -6.39
CA GLU A 209 -2.80 15.51 -7.78
C GLU A 209 -2.55 14.05 -8.18
N GLN A 210 -1.37 13.50 -7.84
CA GLN A 210 -1.03 12.10 -8.10
C GLN A 210 -1.94 11.14 -7.32
N ALA A 211 -2.14 11.41 -6.02
CA ALA A 211 -3.03 10.60 -5.19
C ALA A 211 -4.49 10.70 -5.66
N GLY A 212 -4.93 11.90 -6.06
CA GLY A 212 -6.24 12.16 -6.64
C GLY A 212 -6.46 11.40 -7.94
N TRP A 213 -5.48 11.43 -8.85
CA TRP A 213 -5.51 10.69 -10.11
C TRP A 213 -5.65 9.18 -9.90
N LEU A 214 -4.87 8.61 -8.97
CA LEU A 214 -4.94 7.19 -8.64
C LEU A 214 -6.32 6.83 -8.09
N LYS A 215 -6.80 7.61 -7.11
CA LYS A 215 -8.13 7.48 -6.52
C LYS A 215 -9.22 7.51 -7.58
N GLU A 216 -9.21 8.50 -8.46
CA GLU A 216 -10.17 8.61 -9.56
C GLU A 216 -10.07 7.45 -10.54
N ARG A 217 -8.91 6.84 -10.73
CA ARG A 217 -8.78 5.73 -11.67
C ARG A 217 -9.38 4.43 -11.14
N ILE A 218 -9.38 4.23 -9.82
CA ILE A 218 -9.82 2.98 -9.18
C ILE A 218 -11.20 3.07 -8.51
N GLU A 219 -11.58 4.24 -8.00
CA GLU A 219 -12.83 4.41 -7.25
C GLU A 219 -13.98 4.82 -8.18
N GLY A 220 -15.09 4.10 -8.09
CA GLY A 220 -16.35 4.46 -8.73
C GLY A 220 -17.12 3.26 -9.26
N TYR A 221 -18.33 3.52 -9.75
CA TYR A 221 -19.13 2.53 -10.44
C TYR A 221 -18.55 2.24 -11.83
N GLY A 222 -18.47 0.96 -12.21
CA GLY A 222 -18.02 0.56 -13.54
C GLY A 222 -16.51 0.65 -13.83
N LYS A 223 -15.67 1.00 -12.84
CA LYS A 223 -14.19 0.99 -12.97
C LYS A 223 -13.56 -0.38 -12.72
N GLU A 224 -14.36 -1.43 -12.82
CA GLU A 224 -13.91 -2.80 -12.69
C GLU A 224 -13.04 -3.19 -13.89
N ILE A 225 -12.01 -3.99 -13.64
CA ILE A 225 -11.13 -4.49 -14.71
C ILE A 225 -11.92 -5.54 -15.50
N ALA A 226 -12.49 -5.13 -16.63
CA ALA A 226 -13.22 -6.00 -17.53
C ALA A 226 -12.38 -6.31 -18.78
N PHE A 227 -12.16 -7.60 -19.04
CA PHE A 227 -11.51 -8.07 -20.26
C PHE A 227 -12.55 -8.58 -21.26
N THR A 228 -12.34 -8.28 -22.55
CA THR A 228 -13.10 -8.90 -23.63
C THR A 228 -12.84 -10.40 -23.67
N ARG A 229 -13.71 -11.17 -24.35
CA ARG A 229 -13.50 -12.62 -24.51
C ARG A 229 -12.16 -12.93 -25.18
N GLU A 230 -11.82 -12.18 -26.23
CA GLU A 230 -10.55 -12.35 -26.94
C GLU A 230 -9.36 -11.91 -26.08
N GLY A 231 -9.50 -10.85 -25.27
CA GLY A 231 -8.47 -10.46 -24.29
C GLY A 231 -8.18 -11.57 -23.27
N ARG A 232 -9.22 -12.23 -22.75
CA ARG A 232 -9.04 -13.37 -21.81
C ARG A 232 -8.36 -14.55 -22.48
N LYS A 233 -8.72 -14.88 -23.73
CA LYS A 233 -8.04 -15.94 -24.49
C LYS A 233 -6.58 -15.60 -24.75
N ALA A 234 -6.26 -14.35 -25.09
CA ALA A 234 -4.88 -13.92 -25.30
C ALA A 234 -4.04 -14.05 -24.02
N ILE A 235 -4.57 -13.61 -22.87
CA ILE A 235 -3.91 -13.79 -21.57
C ILE A 235 -3.69 -15.27 -21.27
N LEU A 236 -4.70 -16.12 -21.47
CA LEU A 236 -4.60 -17.56 -21.25
C LEU A 236 -3.55 -18.21 -22.16
N ASN A 237 -3.55 -17.88 -23.46
CA ASN A 237 -2.57 -18.41 -24.40
C ASN A 237 -1.14 -18.06 -23.96
N LYS A 238 -0.92 -16.83 -23.48
CA LYS A 238 0.40 -16.42 -22.96
C LYS A 238 0.83 -17.16 -21.71
N LEU A 239 -0.11 -17.46 -20.81
CA LEU A 239 0.17 -18.31 -19.65
C LEU A 239 0.53 -19.74 -20.09
N VAL A 240 -0.19 -20.30 -21.06
CA VAL A 240 0.10 -21.64 -21.62
C VAL A 240 1.46 -21.68 -22.32
N GLU A 241 1.82 -20.64 -23.07
CA GLU A 241 3.16 -20.51 -23.68
C GLU A 241 4.26 -20.48 -22.61
N ALA A 242 4.07 -19.70 -21.55
CA ALA A 242 5.02 -19.59 -20.45
C ALA A 242 5.20 -20.93 -19.71
N GLU A 243 4.10 -21.55 -19.29
CA GLU A 243 4.12 -22.83 -18.59
C GLU A 243 4.67 -23.96 -19.49
N GLY A 244 4.25 -23.99 -20.76
CA GLY A 244 4.70 -24.99 -21.73
C GLY A 244 6.20 -24.93 -21.99
N PHE A 245 6.75 -23.72 -22.08
CA PHE A 245 8.20 -23.52 -22.23
C PHE A 245 8.97 -24.04 -21.02
N GLU A 246 8.53 -23.72 -19.80
CA GLU A 246 9.17 -24.18 -18.57
C GLU A 246 9.09 -25.70 -18.41
N LYS A 247 7.93 -26.31 -18.68
CA LYS A 247 7.75 -27.77 -18.67
C LYS A 247 8.64 -28.46 -19.69
N PHE A 248 8.75 -27.90 -20.90
CA PHE A 248 9.63 -28.45 -21.94
C PHE A 248 11.10 -28.44 -21.48
N LEU A 249 11.59 -27.30 -20.95
CA LEU A 249 12.95 -27.21 -20.45
C LEU A 249 13.20 -28.19 -19.30
N HIS A 250 12.23 -28.35 -18.40
CA HIS A 250 12.33 -29.29 -17.28
C HIS A 250 12.50 -30.74 -17.76
N VAL A 251 11.71 -31.18 -18.74
CA VAL A 251 11.78 -32.54 -19.29
C VAL A 251 13.03 -32.76 -20.13
N LYS A 252 13.38 -31.79 -20.99
CA LYS A 252 14.45 -31.97 -21.99
C LYS A 252 15.86 -31.81 -21.40
N TYR A 253 16.02 -30.90 -20.43
CA TYR A 253 17.31 -30.53 -19.86
C TYR A 253 17.34 -30.80 -18.35
N MET A 254 17.03 -32.05 -17.97
CA MET A 254 17.05 -32.50 -16.58
C MET A 254 18.40 -32.20 -15.91
N GLY A 255 18.37 -31.68 -14.69
CA GLY A 255 19.57 -31.35 -13.91
C GLY A 255 20.27 -30.03 -14.30
N THR A 256 19.85 -29.37 -15.38
CA THR A 256 20.42 -28.06 -15.76
C THR A 256 19.73 -26.92 -15.02
N LYS A 257 20.50 -26.03 -14.40
CA LYS A 257 19.96 -24.81 -13.77
C LYS A 257 19.37 -23.89 -14.85
N ARG A 258 18.10 -23.51 -14.65
CA ARG A 258 17.32 -22.65 -15.57
C ARG A 258 16.64 -21.45 -14.92
N PHE A 259 16.51 -21.44 -13.59
CA PHE A 259 15.78 -20.42 -12.82
C PHE A 259 14.36 -20.17 -13.37
N GLY A 260 13.54 -21.23 -13.38
CA GLY A 260 12.22 -21.21 -14.01
C GLY A 260 11.27 -20.18 -13.42
N LEU A 261 10.29 -19.79 -14.22
CA LEU A 261 9.19 -18.88 -13.86
C LEU A 261 8.00 -19.61 -13.23
N ASP A 262 8.19 -20.83 -12.72
CA ASP A 262 7.10 -21.63 -12.12
C ASP A 262 6.45 -20.85 -10.96
N GLY A 263 5.12 -20.74 -10.99
CA GLY A 263 4.28 -19.96 -10.07
C GLY A 263 4.28 -18.44 -10.30
N GLY A 264 5.08 -17.95 -11.23
CA GLY A 264 5.19 -16.53 -11.60
C GLY A 264 4.83 -16.25 -13.06
N GLU A 265 4.13 -17.16 -13.73
CA GLU A 265 3.85 -17.14 -15.17
C GLU A 265 3.05 -15.90 -15.58
N ALA A 266 2.28 -15.31 -14.66
CA ALA A 266 1.56 -14.06 -14.83
C ALA A 266 2.45 -12.87 -15.24
N LEU A 267 3.77 -12.95 -14.99
CA LEU A 267 4.73 -11.97 -15.48
C LEU A 267 4.69 -11.81 -17.01
N ILE A 268 4.53 -12.89 -17.77
CA ILE A 268 4.56 -12.86 -19.23
C ILE A 268 3.39 -12.06 -19.82
N PRO A 269 2.10 -12.36 -19.52
CA PRO A 269 1.01 -11.53 -20.00
C PRO A 269 1.03 -10.12 -19.42
N ALA A 270 1.54 -9.92 -18.20
CA ALA A 270 1.68 -8.58 -17.62
C ALA A 270 2.67 -7.71 -18.44
N MET A 271 3.85 -8.25 -18.76
CA MET A 271 4.83 -7.57 -19.63
C MET A 271 4.27 -7.29 -21.01
N GLU A 272 3.53 -8.24 -21.62
CA GLU A 272 2.88 -7.98 -22.91
C GLU A 272 1.87 -6.82 -22.84
N GLN A 273 1.10 -6.71 -21.75
CA GLN A 273 0.19 -5.58 -21.57
C GLN A 273 0.92 -4.26 -21.37
N ILE A 274 2.05 -4.25 -20.65
CA ILE A 274 2.88 -3.05 -20.51
C ILE A 274 3.39 -2.58 -21.87
N ILE A 275 3.93 -3.49 -22.69
CA ILE A 275 4.45 -3.15 -24.03
C ILE A 275 3.32 -2.67 -24.94
N LYS A 276 2.20 -3.40 -24.98
CA LYS A 276 1.04 -3.04 -25.81
C LYS A 276 0.48 -1.68 -25.42
N ARG A 277 0.28 -1.44 -24.12
CA ARG A 277 -0.27 -0.17 -23.61
C ARG A 277 0.71 0.98 -23.82
N GLY A 278 2.00 0.76 -23.54
CA GLY A 278 3.07 1.73 -23.77
C GLY A 278 3.17 2.14 -25.23
N GLY A 279 3.19 1.18 -26.15
CA GLY A 279 3.21 1.44 -27.59
C GLY A 279 2.01 2.25 -28.06
N ALA A 280 0.80 1.94 -27.57
CA ALA A 280 -0.40 2.73 -27.86
C ALA A 280 -0.36 4.15 -27.28
N MET A 281 0.48 4.40 -26.26
CA MET A 281 0.74 5.72 -25.68
C MET A 281 1.95 6.43 -26.32
N GLY A 282 2.57 5.85 -27.36
CA GLY A 282 3.69 6.44 -28.10
C GLY A 282 5.07 6.08 -27.58
N VAL A 283 5.20 5.11 -26.67
CA VAL A 283 6.51 4.58 -26.24
C VAL A 283 7.18 3.87 -27.41
N GLN A 284 8.40 4.29 -27.74
CA GLN A 284 9.18 3.73 -28.85
C GLN A 284 10.20 2.69 -28.37
N ASP A 285 10.75 2.87 -27.18
CA ASP A 285 11.80 2.04 -26.62
C ASP A 285 11.45 1.60 -25.19
N ILE A 286 11.64 0.31 -24.88
CA ILE A 286 11.52 -0.24 -23.53
C ILE A 286 12.80 -0.99 -23.19
N VAL A 287 13.51 -0.51 -22.17
CA VAL A 287 14.72 -1.15 -21.64
C VAL A 287 14.36 -1.91 -20.36
N ILE A 288 14.74 -3.19 -20.30
CA ILE A 288 14.39 -4.12 -19.23
C ILE A 288 15.67 -4.51 -18.47
N GLY A 289 15.66 -4.25 -17.16
CA GLY A 289 16.57 -4.86 -16.19
C GLY A 289 15.80 -5.91 -15.38
N MET A 290 16.35 -7.12 -15.25
CA MET A 290 15.71 -8.18 -14.46
C MET A 290 16.73 -9.17 -13.88
N PRO A 291 16.42 -9.82 -12.75
CA PRO A 291 17.27 -10.89 -12.20
C PRO A 291 17.17 -12.19 -13.01
N HIS A 292 17.79 -13.26 -12.53
CA HIS A 292 17.81 -14.56 -13.21
C HIS A 292 16.44 -15.27 -13.28
N ARG A 293 15.50 -14.99 -12.35
CA ARG A 293 14.22 -15.72 -12.26
C ARG A 293 13.33 -15.43 -13.47
N GLY A 294 12.98 -16.49 -14.20
CA GLY A 294 12.15 -16.43 -15.40
C GLY A 294 12.79 -15.73 -16.60
N ARG A 295 14.10 -15.42 -16.56
CA ARG A 295 14.76 -14.67 -17.64
C ARG A 295 14.70 -15.40 -18.98
N LEU A 296 14.85 -16.73 -18.99
CA LEU A 296 14.72 -17.52 -20.21
C LEU A 296 13.28 -17.47 -20.78
N SER A 297 12.28 -17.47 -19.90
CA SER A 297 10.87 -17.31 -20.27
C SER A 297 10.60 -15.92 -20.86
N VAL A 298 11.19 -14.85 -20.30
CA VAL A 298 11.09 -13.50 -20.88
C VAL A 298 11.81 -13.42 -22.23
N LEU A 299 13.02 -13.96 -22.34
CA LEU A 299 13.77 -14.01 -23.60
C LEU A 299 12.97 -14.71 -24.70
N ALA A 300 12.37 -15.85 -24.39
CA ALA A 300 11.59 -16.61 -25.36
C ALA A 300 10.24 -15.95 -25.70
N ASN A 301 9.44 -15.66 -24.68
CA ASN A 301 8.03 -15.33 -24.86
C ASN A 301 7.74 -13.83 -25.00
N VAL A 302 8.63 -12.96 -24.48
CA VAL A 302 8.50 -11.49 -24.58
C VAL A 302 9.46 -10.94 -25.63
N MET A 303 10.75 -11.21 -25.49
CA MET A 303 11.78 -10.73 -26.43
C MET A 303 11.78 -11.48 -27.76
N ALA A 304 11.00 -12.56 -27.90
CA ALA A 304 10.93 -13.38 -29.12
C ALA A 304 12.29 -13.91 -29.59
N LYS A 305 13.24 -14.15 -28.67
CA LYS A 305 14.51 -14.80 -28.98
C LYS A 305 14.21 -16.19 -29.53
N PRO A 306 14.73 -16.56 -30.72
CA PRO A 306 14.40 -17.84 -31.34
C PRO A 306 14.72 -19.03 -30.43
N TYR A 307 13.77 -19.97 -30.30
CA TYR A 307 13.96 -21.17 -29.48
C TYR A 307 15.23 -21.95 -29.83
N ARG A 308 15.57 -22.03 -31.14
CA ARG A 308 16.79 -22.67 -31.62
C ARG A 308 18.06 -22.05 -31.00
N ALA A 309 18.09 -20.72 -30.87
CA ALA A 309 19.22 -20.03 -30.25
C ALA A 309 19.33 -20.38 -28.76
N ILE A 310 18.21 -20.33 -28.04
CA ILE A 310 18.16 -20.69 -26.62
C ILE A 310 18.59 -22.15 -26.41
N PHE A 311 18.05 -23.08 -27.19
CA PHE A 311 18.36 -24.51 -27.06
C PHE A 311 19.80 -24.87 -27.44
N ASN A 312 20.41 -24.14 -28.37
CA ASN A 312 21.83 -24.26 -28.68
C ASN A 312 22.70 -23.85 -27.48
N GLU A 313 22.34 -22.77 -26.80
CA GLU A 313 23.01 -22.32 -25.56
C GLU A 313 22.87 -23.33 -24.41
N PHE A 314 21.76 -24.09 -24.37
CA PHE A 314 21.62 -25.21 -23.44
C PHE A 314 22.56 -26.39 -23.74
N GLN A 315 22.96 -26.58 -25.00
CA GLN A 315 23.89 -27.63 -25.42
C GLN A 315 25.36 -27.18 -25.35
N GLY A 316 25.64 -25.94 -24.89
CA GLY A 316 26.98 -25.37 -24.82
C GLY A 316 27.44 -24.68 -26.10
N GLY A 317 26.58 -24.55 -27.11
CA GLY A 317 26.86 -23.77 -28.31
C GLY A 317 26.70 -22.27 -28.08
N SER A 318 27.50 -21.46 -28.77
CA SER A 318 27.28 -20.02 -28.87
C SER A 318 26.40 -19.70 -30.08
N PHE A 319 25.44 -18.79 -29.92
CA PHE A 319 24.67 -18.24 -31.05
C PHE A 319 25.39 -17.05 -31.72
N LYS A 320 26.50 -16.56 -31.14
CA LYS A 320 27.28 -15.46 -31.73
C LYS A 320 28.11 -15.96 -32.92
N PRO A 321 28.37 -15.11 -33.94
CA PRO A 321 29.34 -15.42 -34.99
C PRO A 321 30.68 -15.85 -34.38
N THR A 322 31.39 -16.76 -35.05
CA THR A 322 32.69 -17.30 -34.61
C THR A 322 33.74 -16.23 -34.33
N ASP A 323 33.56 -15.06 -34.95
CA ASP A 323 34.52 -13.95 -34.93
C ASP A 323 34.32 -13.04 -33.71
N VAL A 324 33.32 -13.32 -32.86
CA VAL A 324 33.06 -12.57 -31.62
C VAL A 324 33.84 -13.19 -30.46
N GLU A 325 34.98 -12.56 -30.12
CA GLU A 325 35.81 -12.95 -28.99
C GLU A 325 35.23 -12.46 -27.64
N GLY A 326 35.36 -13.29 -26.59
CA GLY A 326 35.00 -12.96 -25.21
C GLY A 326 34.94 -14.20 -24.32
N SER A 327 35.15 -14.04 -23.00
CA SER A 327 35.05 -15.15 -22.03
C SER A 327 33.65 -15.79 -21.96
N GLY A 328 32.65 -15.13 -22.55
CA GLY A 328 31.25 -15.48 -22.42
C GLY A 328 30.72 -15.20 -21.01
N ASP A 329 29.42 -15.38 -20.85
CA ASP A 329 28.76 -15.48 -19.54
C ASP A 329 27.63 -16.51 -19.69
N VAL A 330 27.06 -16.96 -18.57
CA VAL A 330 25.96 -17.92 -18.57
C VAL A 330 24.73 -17.36 -19.29
N LYS A 331 23.97 -18.26 -19.94
CA LYS A 331 22.81 -17.95 -20.80
C LYS A 331 21.76 -16.99 -20.20
N TYR A 332 21.66 -16.91 -18.89
CA TYR A 332 20.75 -16.04 -18.15
C TYR A 332 21.39 -14.72 -17.65
N HIS A 333 22.57 -14.33 -18.16
CA HIS A 333 23.17 -13.00 -17.96
C HIS A 333 23.29 -12.19 -19.25
N LEU A 334 23.15 -12.85 -20.41
CA LEU A 334 23.30 -12.22 -21.71
C LEU A 334 22.10 -11.31 -22.01
N GLY A 335 22.39 -10.13 -22.55
CA GLY A 335 21.38 -9.22 -23.06
C GLY A 335 20.77 -9.69 -24.38
N ALA A 336 19.67 -9.07 -24.78
CA ALA A 336 19.01 -9.31 -26.07
C ALA A 336 18.26 -8.06 -26.52
N SER A 337 18.12 -7.88 -27.84
CA SER A 337 17.32 -6.81 -28.42
C SER A 337 16.36 -7.38 -29.44
N SER A 338 15.15 -6.83 -29.50
CA SER A 338 14.14 -7.23 -30.49
C SER A 338 13.10 -6.15 -30.69
N ASP A 339 12.51 -6.11 -31.88
CA ASP A 339 11.38 -5.24 -32.16
C ASP A 339 10.07 -6.02 -32.00
N ARG A 340 9.09 -5.38 -31.38
CA ARG A 340 7.73 -5.91 -31.22
C ARG A 340 6.73 -4.96 -31.86
N GLU A 341 5.70 -5.52 -32.48
CA GLU A 341 4.63 -4.75 -33.09
C GLU A 341 3.28 -5.16 -32.51
N PHE A 342 2.51 -4.17 -32.05
CA PHE A 342 1.16 -4.36 -31.52
C PHE A 342 0.23 -3.30 -32.09
N ASP A 343 -0.84 -3.73 -32.75
CA ASP A 343 -1.86 -2.85 -33.34
C ASP A 343 -1.25 -1.73 -34.22
N GLY A 344 -0.19 -2.05 -34.98
CA GLY A 344 0.55 -1.12 -35.84
C GLY A 344 1.60 -0.25 -35.13
N ASN A 345 1.71 -0.34 -33.80
CA ASN A 345 2.73 0.37 -33.02
C ASN A 345 3.96 -0.52 -32.86
N LYS A 346 5.11 -0.05 -33.35
CA LYS A 346 6.40 -0.71 -33.17
C LYS A 346 7.08 -0.19 -31.92
N VAL A 347 7.54 -1.12 -31.08
CA VAL A 347 8.29 -0.83 -29.85
C VAL A 347 9.58 -1.66 -29.88
N HIS A 348 10.71 -0.98 -29.78
CA HIS A 348 12.01 -1.60 -29.63
C HIS A 348 12.20 -2.05 -28.18
N LEU A 349 12.59 -3.30 -27.97
CA LEU A 349 12.87 -3.87 -26.67
C LEU A 349 14.37 -4.14 -26.53
N SER A 350 14.92 -3.77 -25.38
CA SER A 350 16.29 -4.10 -25.01
C SER A 350 16.32 -4.70 -23.61
N LEU A 351 16.81 -5.93 -23.49
CA LEU A 351 17.09 -6.58 -22.21
C LEU A 351 18.57 -6.43 -21.92
N THR A 352 18.91 -5.69 -20.87
CA THR A 352 20.31 -5.44 -20.52
C THR A 352 20.98 -6.70 -19.96
N ALA A 353 22.29 -6.80 -20.16
CA ALA A 353 23.11 -7.83 -19.53
C ALA A 353 23.27 -7.53 -18.03
N ASN A 354 23.38 -8.56 -17.20
CA ASN A 354 23.50 -8.40 -15.75
C ASN A 354 24.45 -9.43 -15.13
N PRO A 355 25.23 -9.08 -14.10
CA PRO A 355 25.98 -10.05 -13.32
C PRO A 355 25.07 -10.86 -12.39
N SER A 356 25.64 -11.82 -11.66
CA SER A 356 24.93 -12.56 -10.60
C SER A 356 24.50 -11.70 -9.40
N HIS A 357 25.07 -10.50 -9.23
CA HIS A 357 24.75 -9.59 -8.13
C HIS A 357 23.34 -9.01 -8.35
N LEU A 358 22.39 -9.43 -7.51
CA LEU A 358 21.00 -8.98 -7.59
C LEU A 358 20.89 -7.47 -7.34
N GLU A 359 19.95 -6.82 -8.02
CA GLU A 359 19.68 -5.38 -7.97
C GLU A 359 20.84 -4.45 -8.41
N ALA A 360 21.95 -4.98 -8.90
CA ALA A 360 23.08 -4.18 -9.42
C ALA A 360 22.90 -3.69 -10.87
N VAL A 361 21.84 -4.15 -11.54
CA VAL A 361 21.55 -3.92 -12.96
C VAL A 361 20.64 -2.72 -13.18
#